data_AF-A0A5Y0V095-F1
#
_entry.id   AF-A0A5Y0V095-F1
#
_cell.length_a   1.000
_cell.length_b   1.000
_cell.length_c   1.000
_cell.angle_alpha   90.00
_cell.angle_beta   90.00
_cell.angle_gamma   90.00
#
_symmetry.space_group_name_H-M   'P 1'
#
loop_
_entity.id
_entity.type
_entity.pdbx_description
1 polymer ?
#
loop_
_entity_poly.entity_id
_entity_poly.type
_entity_poly.pdbx_seq_one_letter_code
_entity_poly.pdbx_strand_id
1 'polypeptide(L)'
;GKGHTPREAPDNLKSTQLLSVIDAISEGPIEGPVNGLQSVLVNQTPVVDRDGNTNIHGVKVVYRVGEQEQTPLEGFESSGAETVLGVQVKYDNPVTRTITAANIDRLRFTFGVQSLV
;
A
#
# COMPACT_ATOMS: atom_id res chain seq x y z
N GLY A 1 19.22 18.51 -43.57
CA GLY A 1 18.45 17.74 -42.59
C GLY A 1 18.16 18.63 -41.40
N LYS A 2 16.90 18.69 -40.96
CA LYS A 2 16.53 19.47 -39.76
C LYS A 2 16.94 18.68 -38.53
N GLY A 3 17.79 19.25 -37.68
CA GLY A 3 18.21 18.63 -36.42
C GLY A 3 17.04 18.52 -35.46
N HIS A 4 16.80 17.31 -34.97
CA HIS A 4 15.84 17.05 -33.90
C HIS A 4 16.55 17.25 -32.56
N THR A 5 16.01 18.12 -31.70
CA THR A 5 16.46 18.23 -30.31
C THR A 5 15.76 17.14 -29.50
N PRO A 6 16.50 16.19 -28.89
CA PRO A 6 15.91 15.19 -28.02
C PRO A 6 15.21 15.88 -26.85
N ARG A 7 13.96 15.50 -26.58
CA ARG A 7 13.23 15.94 -25.38
C ARG A 7 13.05 14.73 -24.48
N GLU A 8 13.46 14.87 -23.22
CA GLU A 8 13.20 13.87 -22.20
C GLU A 8 11.69 13.86 -21.89
N ALA A 9 11.08 12.67 -21.96
CA ALA A 9 9.68 12.51 -21.61
C ALA A 9 9.49 12.82 -20.11
N PRO A 10 8.40 13.48 -19.71
CA PRO A 10 8.13 13.73 -18.29
C PRO A 10 8.09 12.41 -17.51
N ASP A 11 8.99 12.25 -16.55
CA ASP A 11 9.00 11.09 -15.66
C ASP A 11 7.72 11.07 -14.81
N ASN A 12 6.84 10.11 -15.11
CA ASN A 12 5.63 9.83 -14.34
C ASN A 12 5.72 8.48 -13.59
N LEU A 13 6.91 7.91 -13.43
CA LEU A 13 7.18 6.58 -12.84
C LEU A 13 6.90 6.46 -11.33
N LYS A 14 6.29 7.47 -10.70
CA LYS A 14 5.99 7.41 -9.26
C LYS A 14 4.59 6.86 -9.01
N SER A 15 4.46 5.53 -9.12
CA SER A 15 3.34 4.81 -8.51
C SER A 15 3.48 4.91 -6.99
N THR A 16 2.60 5.68 -6.34
CA THR A 16 2.50 5.67 -4.87
C THR A 16 1.57 4.52 -4.48
N GLN A 17 2.15 3.37 -4.14
CA GLN A 17 1.39 2.23 -3.65
C GLN A 17 1.31 2.31 -2.13
N LEU A 18 0.09 2.29 -1.60
CA LEU A 18 -0.16 2.24 -0.16
C LEU A 18 -0.36 0.79 0.24
N LEU A 19 0.44 0.33 1.20
CA LEU A 19 0.28 -0.97 1.85
C LEU A 19 -0.36 -0.75 3.23
N SER A 20 -1.36 -1.57 3.56
CA SER A 20 -1.95 -1.65 4.90
C SER A 20 -1.93 -3.10 5.34
N VAL A 21 -1.42 -3.39 6.54
CA VAL A 21 -1.24 -4.74 7.08
C VAL A 21 -1.64 -4.76 8.55
N ILE A 22 -2.19 -5.89 9.01
CA ILE A 22 -2.47 -6.17 10.42
C ILE A 22 -1.66 -7.41 10.81
N ASP A 23 -0.84 -7.27 11.84
CA ASP A 23 -0.09 -8.38 12.43
C ASP A 23 -0.61 -8.69 13.83
N ALA A 24 -0.93 -9.97 14.08
CA ALA A 24 -1.26 -10.47 15.41
C ALA A 24 0.02 -10.96 16.11
N ILE A 25 0.41 -10.29 17.20
CA ILE A 25 1.70 -10.53 17.88
C ILE A 25 1.54 -11.37 19.16
N SER A 26 0.44 -11.19 19.89
CA SER A 26 0.18 -11.84 21.18
C SER A 26 -1.31 -12.14 21.33
N GLU A 27 -1.63 -13.16 22.12
CA GLU A 27 -3.01 -13.54 22.49
C GLU A 27 -3.49 -12.91 23.80
N GLY A 28 -2.57 -12.34 24.60
CA GLY A 28 -2.87 -11.70 25.87
C GLY A 28 -2.22 -10.32 26.03
N PRO A 29 -2.49 -9.63 27.16
CA PRO A 29 -2.00 -8.28 27.40
C PRO A 29 -0.48 -8.15 27.31
N ILE A 30 -0.02 -7.12 26.58
CA ILE A 30 1.39 -6.74 26.43
C ILE A 30 1.56 -5.23 26.56
N GLU A 31 2.74 -4.76 26.90
CA GLU A 31 3.04 -3.31 27.00
C GLU A 31 3.10 -2.58 25.65
N GLY A 32 3.12 -3.33 24.54
CA GLY A 32 3.28 -2.78 23.19
C GLY A 32 4.74 -2.46 22.82
N PRO A 33 4.97 -1.66 21.76
CA PRO A 33 6.32 -1.37 21.27
C PRO A 33 7.10 -0.51 22.26
N VAL A 34 8.27 -1.00 22.70
CA VAL A 34 9.10 -0.37 23.75
C VAL A 34 9.45 1.10 23.42
N ASN A 35 9.79 1.39 22.16
CA ASN A 35 10.24 2.72 21.71
C ASN A 35 9.35 3.28 20.59
N GLY A 36 8.06 2.96 20.58
CA GLY A 36 7.13 3.45 19.55
C GLY A 36 7.59 3.10 18.12
N LEU A 37 7.64 4.09 17.22
CA LEU A 37 8.06 3.87 15.83
C LEU A 37 9.52 3.42 15.66
N GLN A 38 10.39 3.62 16.66
CA GLN A 38 11.75 3.07 16.60
C GLN A 38 11.75 1.53 16.72
N SER A 39 10.72 0.96 17.36
CA SER A 39 10.52 -0.49 17.46
C SER A 39 9.87 -1.11 16.23
N VAL A 40 9.47 -0.29 15.24
CA VAL A 40 8.85 -0.75 13.99
C VAL A 40 9.89 -0.70 12.89
N LEU A 41 10.22 -1.87 12.33
CA LEU A 41 11.26 -2.02 11.32
C LEU A 41 10.64 -2.42 9.99
N VAL A 42 11.00 -1.69 8.93
CA VAL A 42 10.70 -2.07 7.54
C VAL A 42 12.00 -2.55 6.93
N ASN A 43 12.04 -3.83 6.54
CA ASN A 43 13.26 -4.46 6.02
C ASN A 43 14.49 -4.20 6.92
N GLN A 44 14.34 -4.49 8.22
CA GLN A 44 15.34 -4.26 9.27
C GLN A 44 15.76 -2.79 9.51
N THR A 45 15.16 -1.83 8.82
CA THR A 45 15.40 -0.40 9.04
C THR A 45 14.32 0.16 9.96
N PRO A 46 14.67 0.74 11.12
CA PRO A 46 13.67 1.34 12.01
C PRO A 46 13.05 2.57 11.35
N VAL A 47 11.74 2.73 11.49
CA VAL A 47 10.98 3.84 10.87
C VAL A 47 11.48 5.20 11.34
N VAL A 48 11.80 5.29 12.64
CA VAL A 48 12.46 6.44 13.27
C VAL A 48 13.79 5.96 13.85
N ASP A 49 14.87 6.71 13.64
CA ASP A 49 16.18 6.39 14.20
C ASP A 49 16.24 6.65 15.71
N ARG A 50 17.42 6.40 16.31
CA ARG A 50 17.66 6.60 17.75
C ARG A 50 17.59 8.06 18.18
N ASP A 51 17.91 8.98 17.27
CA ASP A 51 17.95 10.42 17.52
C ASP A 51 16.58 11.08 17.28
N GLY A 52 15.59 10.32 16.80
CA GLY A 52 14.23 10.77 16.54
C GLY A 52 13.97 11.22 15.10
N ASN A 53 14.93 11.05 14.18
CA ASN A 53 14.74 11.38 12.77
C ASN A 53 13.99 10.27 12.05
N THR A 54 13.07 10.65 11.17
CA THR A 54 12.30 9.71 10.36
C THR A 54 13.15 9.18 9.21
N ASN A 55 13.45 7.88 9.22
CA ASN A 55 14.10 7.18 8.10
C ASN A 55 13.10 6.88 6.97
N ILE A 56 11.84 6.60 7.32
CA ILE A 56 10.81 6.15 6.38
C ILE A 56 9.55 6.99 6.58
N HIS A 57 9.27 7.86 5.60
CA HIS A 57 8.12 8.75 5.65
C HIS A 57 6.81 8.05 5.26
N GLY A 58 5.69 8.56 5.77
CA GLY A 58 4.35 8.07 5.42
C GLY A 58 3.91 6.80 6.16
N VAL A 59 4.69 6.32 7.13
CA VAL A 59 4.31 5.18 7.97
C VAL A 59 3.40 5.63 9.10
N LYS A 60 2.23 5.01 9.22
CA LYS A 60 1.33 5.13 10.37
C LYS A 60 1.17 3.76 11.02
N VAL A 61 1.38 3.69 12.32
CA VAL A 61 1.22 2.45 13.10
C VAL A 61 0.16 2.68 14.15
N VAL A 62 -0.80 1.77 14.21
CA VAL A 62 -1.82 1.70 15.26
C VAL A 62 -1.71 0.30 15.85
N TYR A 63 -1.62 0.20 17.16
CA TYR A 63 -1.52 -1.09 17.85
C TYR A 63 -2.60 -1.20 18.94
N ARG A 64 -2.82 -2.44 19.36
CA ARG A 64 -3.59 -2.76 20.55
C ARG A 64 -2.75 -3.66 21.43
N VAL A 65 -2.90 -3.47 22.73
CA VAL A 65 -2.12 -4.17 23.75
C VAL A 65 -2.72 -5.52 24.15
N GLY A 66 -3.84 -5.94 23.54
CA GLY A 66 -4.44 -7.25 23.81
C GLY A 66 -5.21 -7.33 25.13
N GLU A 67 -5.60 -6.19 25.70
CA GLU A 67 -6.50 -6.11 26.84
C GLU A 67 -7.87 -6.72 26.52
N GLN A 68 -8.55 -7.23 27.55
CA GLN A 68 -9.85 -7.89 27.38
C GLN A 68 -10.91 -6.93 26.82
N GLU A 69 -10.89 -5.68 27.26
CA GLU A 69 -11.68 -4.59 26.68
C GLU A 69 -10.78 -3.72 25.81
N GLN A 70 -11.05 -3.69 24.50
CA GLN A 70 -10.30 -2.87 23.55
C GLN A 70 -11.19 -2.39 22.41
N THR A 71 -10.90 -1.21 21.89
CA THR A 71 -11.61 -0.66 20.74
C THR A 71 -11.17 -1.34 19.44
N PRO A 72 -12.05 -1.46 18.44
CA PRO A 72 -11.67 -1.94 17.11
C PRO A 72 -10.51 -1.13 16.50
N LEU A 73 -9.73 -1.76 15.62
CA LEU A 73 -8.67 -1.07 14.86
C LEU A 73 -9.29 -0.23 13.75
N GLU A 74 -9.13 1.09 13.84
CA GLU A 74 -9.64 2.02 12.83
C GLU A 74 -8.76 2.08 11.58
N GLY A 75 -9.39 2.32 10.43
CA GLY A 75 -8.69 2.50 9.15
C GLY A 75 -8.42 1.20 8.38
N PHE A 76 -8.89 0.07 8.91
CA PHE A 76 -8.89 -1.25 8.25
C PHE A 76 -10.30 -1.69 7.82
N GLU A 77 -11.24 -0.75 7.78
CA GLU A 77 -12.65 -1.00 7.47
C GLU A 77 -12.91 -1.52 6.04
N SER A 78 -11.90 -1.45 5.17
CA SER A 78 -11.98 -2.00 3.81
C SER A 78 -11.08 -3.22 3.69
N SER A 79 -11.68 -4.38 3.45
CA SER A 79 -10.99 -5.52 2.84
C SER A 79 -11.02 -5.37 1.32
N GLY A 80 -9.98 -5.85 0.63
CA GLY A 80 -9.88 -5.78 -0.81
C GLY A 80 -9.30 -7.07 -1.36
N ALA A 81 -9.88 -7.59 -2.43
CA ALA A 81 -9.33 -8.70 -3.19
C ALA A 81 -8.82 -8.17 -4.53
N GLU A 82 -7.58 -8.50 -4.88
CA GLU A 82 -7.01 -8.18 -6.19
C GLU A 82 -7.07 -9.41 -7.09
N THR A 83 -7.45 -9.22 -8.35
CA THR A 83 -7.43 -10.27 -9.37
C THR A 83 -6.66 -9.77 -10.57
N VAL A 84 -5.48 -10.35 -10.80
CA VAL A 84 -4.66 -10.04 -11.98
C VAL A 84 -5.32 -10.66 -13.21
N LEU A 85 -5.63 -9.83 -14.21
CA LEU A 85 -6.30 -10.30 -15.42
C LEU A 85 -5.33 -10.68 -16.55
N GLY A 86 -4.12 -10.12 -16.58
CA GLY A 86 -3.11 -10.45 -17.60
C GLY A 86 -3.52 -10.16 -19.04
N VAL A 87 -4.59 -9.39 -19.27
CA VAL A 87 -5.11 -9.07 -20.60
C VAL A 87 -4.71 -7.66 -21.02
N GLN A 88 -4.36 -7.50 -22.29
CA GLN A 88 -4.13 -6.19 -22.87
C GLN A 88 -5.47 -5.52 -23.17
N VAL A 89 -5.68 -4.32 -22.63
CA VAL A 89 -6.83 -3.49 -22.96
C VAL A 89 -6.56 -2.80 -24.30
N LYS A 90 -7.44 -2.98 -25.28
CA LYS A 90 -7.35 -2.35 -26.60
C LYS A 90 -8.64 -1.59 -26.91
N TYR A 91 -8.54 -0.57 -27.78
CA TYR A 91 -9.69 0.24 -28.18
C TYR A 91 -10.78 -0.59 -28.89
N ASP A 92 -10.35 -1.50 -29.77
CA ASP A 92 -11.21 -2.36 -30.58
C ASP A 92 -11.68 -3.61 -29.84
N ASN A 93 -11.01 -4.00 -28.76
CA ASN A 93 -11.30 -5.22 -28.01
C ASN A 93 -11.46 -4.94 -26.50
N PRO A 94 -12.68 -4.57 -26.05
CA PRO A 94 -12.95 -4.26 -24.65
C PRO A 94 -12.83 -5.49 -23.74
N VAL A 95 -12.53 -5.26 -22.47
CA VAL A 95 -12.45 -6.31 -21.43
C VAL A 95 -13.66 -6.22 -20.53
N THR A 96 -14.47 -7.28 -20.48
CA THR A 96 -15.67 -7.37 -19.63
C THR A 96 -15.42 -8.38 -18.50
N ARG A 97 -15.72 -8.00 -17.25
CA ARG A 97 -15.65 -8.89 -16.08
C ARG A 97 -16.88 -8.72 -15.20
N THR A 98 -17.44 -9.85 -14.78
CA THR A 98 -18.50 -9.88 -13.77
C THR A 98 -17.87 -9.88 -12.38
N ILE A 99 -18.38 -9.03 -11.50
CA ILE A 99 -17.97 -8.96 -10.10
C ILE A 99 -18.94 -9.81 -9.28
N THR A 100 -18.43 -10.78 -8.54
CA THR A 100 -19.25 -11.77 -7.80
C THR A 100 -19.16 -11.63 -6.28
N ALA A 101 -18.30 -10.75 -5.75
CA ALA A 101 -18.22 -10.55 -4.31
C ALA A 101 -19.49 -9.85 -3.79
N ALA A 102 -20.07 -10.41 -2.72
CA ALA A 102 -21.38 -10.00 -2.22
C ALA A 102 -21.37 -8.64 -1.50
N ASN A 103 -20.24 -8.26 -0.89
CA ASN A 103 -20.09 -7.04 -0.10
C ASN A 103 -18.99 -6.17 -0.71
N ILE A 104 -19.34 -5.26 -1.61
CA ILE A 104 -18.41 -4.35 -2.28
C ILE A 104 -18.98 -2.94 -2.31
N ASP A 105 -18.17 -1.95 -1.95
CA ASP A 105 -18.48 -0.53 -1.99
C ASP A 105 -17.59 0.25 -3.00
N ARG A 106 -16.44 -0.33 -3.40
CA ARG A 106 -15.46 0.32 -4.27
C ARG A 106 -14.71 -0.68 -5.17
N LEU A 107 -14.46 -0.28 -6.42
CA LEU A 107 -13.57 -0.99 -7.35
C LEU A 107 -12.30 -0.15 -7.60
N ARG A 108 -11.14 -0.81 -7.63
CA ARG A 108 -9.86 -0.22 -8.04
C ARG A 108 -9.37 -0.92 -9.29
N PHE A 109 -9.02 -0.15 -10.32
CA PHE A 109 -8.43 -0.66 -11.55
C PHE A 109 -6.97 -0.21 -11.64
N THR A 110 -6.06 -1.16 -11.85
CA THR A 110 -4.64 -0.89 -12.05
C THR A 110 -4.29 -1.24 -13.49
N PHE A 111 -3.75 -0.26 -14.23
CA PHE A 111 -3.29 -0.45 -15.61
C PHE A 111 -1.77 -0.41 -15.66
N GLY A 112 -1.16 -1.44 -16.25
CA GLY A 112 0.24 -1.43 -16.62
C GLY A 112 0.41 -0.98 -18.07
N VAL A 113 1.48 -0.24 -18.36
CA VAL A 113 1.90 0.10 -19.73
C VAL A 113 3.22 -0.61 -20.06
N GLN A 114 3.37 -1.08 -21.30
CA GLN A 114 4.59 -1.80 -21.72
C GLN A 114 5.80 -0.87 -21.91
N SER A 115 5.55 0.39 -22.23
CA SER A 115 6.57 1.44 -22.31
C SER A 115 5.92 2.81 -22.09
N LEU A 116 6.74 3.75 -21.62
CA LEU A 116 6.41 5.17 -21.57
C LEU A 116 7.00 5.83 -22.82
N VAL A 117 6.27 6.77 -23.42
CA VAL A 117 6.71 7.56 -24.58
C VAL A 117 7.11 8.97 -24.18
#